data_AF-A0A935QWK6-F1
#
_entry.id   AF-A0A935QWK6-F1
#
_cell.length_a   1.000
_cell.length_b   1.000
_cell.length_c   1.000
_cell.angle_alpha   90.00
_cell.angle_beta   90.00
_cell.angle_gamma   90.00
#
_symmetry.space_group_name_H-M   'P 1'
#
loop_
_entity.id
_entity.type
_entity.pdbx_description
1 polymer ?
#
loop_
_entity_poly.entity_id
_entity_poly.type
_entity_poly.pdbx_seq_one_letter_code
_entity_poly.pdbx_strand_id
1 'polypeptide(L)'
;MSFVIGLIGEGPTDFVVLEPLIKSALAARARGLDVEIVPVQPGDATSGGSEEGGWLQVKAWCLRNRAARRRALYFEPLFEGFGQPCHALLVQLDADLLHLVPDLASKEGVPTPAELTPEARGETIRAILNRWLWPEESERLDDHRTVRLAAVWSTETWLVAAIDPALATPEAVDPNPLLLKYSPGLAHPTDSTKLKKNVTRWKKLRARVKLTEQSEAIIGRCPSLGKALSALSEVASTLSPHSP
;
A
#
# COMPACT_ATOMS: atom_id res chain seq x y z
N MET A 1 -10.44 -5.45 -21.04
CA MET A 1 -9.26 -6.28 -20.67
C MET A 1 -9.20 -6.29 -19.15
N SER A 2 -8.98 -7.45 -18.53
CA SER A 2 -8.76 -7.51 -17.08
C SER A 2 -7.31 -7.16 -16.76
N PHE A 3 -7.10 -6.28 -15.79
CA PHE A 3 -5.80 -5.88 -15.25
C PHE A 3 -5.74 -6.26 -13.78
N VAL A 4 -4.80 -7.15 -13.46
CA VAL A 4 -4.75 -7.88 -12.20
C VAL A 4 -3.58 -7.39 -11.38
N ILE A 5 -3.85 -6.93 -10.17
CA ILE A 5 -2.84 -6.39 -9.26
C ILE A 5 -2.74 -7.29 -8.05
N GLY A 6 -1.57 -7.89 -7.85
CA GLY A 6 -1.24 -8.54 -6.60
C GLY A 6 -0.90 -7.51 -5.54
N LEU A 7 -1.71 -7.41 -4.48
CA LEU A 7 -1.47 -6.46 -3.40
C LEU A 7 -0.85 -7.15 -2.19
N ILE A 8 0.31 -6.65 -1.78
CA ILE A 8 1.03 -7.01 -0.56
C ILE A 8 0.95 -5.79 0.37
N GLY A 9 0.43 -5.99 1.57
CA GLY A 9 0.30 -4.94 2.61
C GLY A 9 0.37 -5.56 3.99
N GLU A 10 0.31 -4.73 5.02
CA GLU A 10 0.49 -5.13 6.42
C GLU A 10 -0.67 -5.93 6.99
N GLY A 11 -1.89 -5.61 6.55
CA GLY A 11 -3.08 -6.26 7.05
C GLY A 11 -4.30 -6.15 6.15
N PRO A 12 -5.36 -6.91 6.47
CA PRO A 12 -6.58 -6.97 5.67
C PRO A 12 -7.35 -5.64 5.62
N THR A 13 -7.11 -4.71 6.55
CA THR A 13 -7.71 -3.37 6.52
C THR A 13 -7.11 -2.48 5.43
N ASP A 14 -5.87 -2.70 5.03
CA ASP A 14 -5.21 -1.92 3.97
C ASP A 14 -5.92 -2.16 2.65
N PHE A 15 -6.26 -3.42 2.36
CA PHE A 15 -7.06 -3.82 1.19
C PHE A 15 -8.40 -3.09 1.13
N VAL A 16 -9.07 -2.93 2.28
CA VAL A 16 -10.36 -2.24 2.34
C VAL A 16 -10.26 -0.80 1.84
N VAL A 17 -9.16 -0.12 2.17
CA VAL A 17 -8.91 1.29 1.80
C VAL A 17 -8.32 1.40 0.40
N LEU A 18 -7.29 0.61 0.10
CA LEU A 18 -6.54 0.65 -1.15
C LEU A 18 -7.37 0.22 -2.35
N GLU A 19 -8.17 -0.83 -2.23
CA GLU A 19 -8.86 -1.42 -3.37
C GLU A 19 -9.70 -0.41 -4.17
N PRO A 20 -10.64 0.34 -3.55
CA PRO A 20 -11.41 1.33 -4.29
C PRO A 20 -10.58 2.50 -4.80
N LEU A 21 -9.52 2.91 -4.10
CA LEU A 21 -8.66 4.01 -4.54
C LEU A 21 -7.90 3.61 -5.81
N ILE A 22 -7.33 2.40 -5.84
CA ILE A 22 -6.63 1.85 -7.00
C ILE A 22 -7.60 1.66 -8.17
N LYS A 23 -8.73 1.00 -7.94
CA LYS A 23 -9.72 0.75 -9.00
C LYS A 23 -10.24 2.05 -9.61
N SER A 24 -10.58 3.03 -8.78
CA SER A 24 -11.07 4.34 -9.25
C SER A 24 -10.00 5.10 -10.03
N ALA A 25 -8.77 5.15 -9.52
CA ALA A 25 -7.68 5.86 -10.16
C ALA A 25 -7.32 5.27 -11.53
N LEU A 26 -7.25 3.93 -11.62
CA LEU A 26 -6.95 3.26 -12.87
C LEU A 26 -8.12 3.33 -13.86
N ALA A 27 -9.38 3.26 -13.41
CA ALA A 27 -10.53 3.47 -14.27
C ALA A 27 -10.54 4.88 -14.90
N ALA A 28 -10.12 5.90 -14.15
CA ALA A 28 -10.02 7.28 -14.64
C ALA A 28 -8.85 7.48 -15.63
N ARG A 29 -7.70 6.85 -15.36
CA ARG A 29 -6.44 7.07 -16.11
C ARG A 29 -6.25 6.14 -17.29
N ALA A 30 -6.77 4.91 -17.20
CA ALA A 30 -6.61 3.85 -18.18
C ALA A 30 -8.00 3.28 -18.53
N ARG A 31 -8.71 4.02 -19.39
CA ARG A 31 -10.11 3.76 -19.77
C ARG A 31 -10.31 2.33 -20.26
N GLY A 32 -11.37 1.67 -19.79
CA GLY A 32 -11.77 0.33 -20.26
C GLY A 32 -11.00 -0.84 -19.65
N LEU A 33 -10.15 -0.58 -18.64
CA LEU A 33 -9.57 -1.64 -17.81
C LEU A 33 -10.57 -2.08 -16.74
N ASP A 34 -10.82 -3.38 -16.68
CA ASP A 34 -11.45 -4.01 -15.53
C ASP A 34 -10.33 -4.37 -14.54
N VAL A 35 -10.31 -3.74 -13.37
CA VAL A 35 -9.20 -3.91 -12.42
C VAL A 35 -9.59 -4.93 -11.36
N GLU A 36 -8.83 -6.01 -11.29
CA GLU A 36 -8.91 -7.00 -10.21
C GLU A 36 -7.75 -6.81 -9.24
N ILE A 37 -8.03 -6.91 -7.94
CA ILE A 37 -7.00 -6.84 -6.90
C ILE A 37 -7.04 -8.15 -6.13
N VAL A 38 -5.93 -8.88 -6.18
CA VAL A 38 -5.77 -10.15 -5.50
C VAL A 38 -4.85 -9.98 -4.29
N PRO A 39 -5.26 -10.40 -3.10
CA PRO A 39 -4.38 -10.39 -1.94
C PRO A 39 -3.27 -11.43 -2.12
N VAL A 40 -2.03 -10.95 -2.21
CA VAL A 40 -0.82 -11.79 -2.23
C VAL A 40 -0.25 -11.90 -0.81
N GLN A 41 -1.15 -11.84 0.18
CA GLN A 41 -0.82 -11.53 1.57
C GLN A 41 0.35 -12.37 2.11
N PRO A 42 1.22 -11.75 2.91
CA PRO A 42 2.19 -12.49 3.69
C PRO A 42 1.50 -13.08 4.92
N GLY A 43 0.97 -14.31 4.84
CA GLY A 43 0.34 -14.94 6.01
C GLY A 43 0.38 -16.45 5.98
N ASP A 44 1.08 -17.04 6.94
CA ASP A 44 0.95 -18.46 7.29
C ASP A 44 -0.41 -18.65 7.96
N ALA A 45 -1.23 -19.58 7.47
CA ALA A 45 -2.55 -19.88 8.03
C ALA A 45 -2.49 -20.46 9.47
N THR A 46 -1.29 -20.57 10.04
CA THR A 46 -0.99 -21.24 11.31
C THR A 46 -0.54 -20.32 12.45
N SER A 47 -0.35 -19.01 12.23
CA SER A 47 0.00 -18.08 13.31
C SER A 47 -1.24 -17.73 14.15
N GLY A 48 -1.68 -18.69 14.96
CA GLY A 48 -2.57 -18.44 16.09
C GLY A 48 -1.89 -17.48 17.06
N GLY A 49 -2.29 -16.20 17.02
CA GLY A 49 -2.15 -15.29 18.16
C GLY A 49 -0.82 -14.57 18.39
N SER A 50 0.19 -14.68 17.51
CA SER A 50 1.38 -13.82 17.65
C SER A 50 1.12 -12.43 17.06
N GLU A 51 1.24 -11.40 17.90
CA GLU A 51 1.17 -9.97 17.58
C GLU A 51 2.26 -9.47 16.59
N GLU A 52 3.02 -10.38 15.96
CA GLU A 52 4.02 -10.09 14.92
C GLU A 52 3.37 -9.91 13.52
N GLY A 53 2.28 -9.15 13.47
CA GLY A 53 1.67 -8.63 12.24
C GLY A 53 2.25 -7.26 11.88
N GLY A 54 2.45 -6.98 10.59
CA GLY A 54 2.94 -5.67 10.11
C GLY A 54 4.22 -5.76 9.28
N TRP A 55 5.11 -4.77 9.44
CA TRP A 55 6.34 -4.59 8.65
C TRP A 55 7.19 -5.86 8.48
N LEU A 56 7.35 -6.67 9.53
CA LEU A 56 8.16 -7.88 9.50
C LEU A 56 7.64 -8.91 8.49
N GLN A 57 6.32 -9.01 8.34
CA GLN A 57 5.71 -9.93 7.38
C GLN A 57 5.92 -9.46 5.93
N VAL A 58 5.77 -8.15 5.70
CA VAL A 58 6.09 -7.54 4.39
C VAL A 58 7.57 -7.75 4.06
N LYS A 59 8.48 -7.47 5.01
CA LYS A 59 9.91 -7.73 4.86
C LYS A 59 10.21 -9.19 4.54
N ALA A 60 9.66 -10.13 5.32
CA ALA A 60 9.86 -11.56 5.11
C ALA A 60 9.32 -12.02 3.76
N TRP A 61 8.22 -11.43 3.27
CA TRP A 61 7.70 -11.72 1.94
C TRP A 61 8.61 -11.19 0.84
N CYS A 62 9.07 -9.94 0.94
CA CYS A 62 9.98 -9.35 -0.03
C CYS A 62 11.28 -10.17 -0.16
N LEU A 63 11.88 -10.55 0.96
CA LEU A 63 13.12 -11.32 0.98
C LEU A 63 12.94 -12.76 0.47
N ARG A 64 11.79 -13.41 0.76
CA ARG A 64 11.51 -14.77 0.26
C ARG A 64 11.14 -14.80 -1.22
N ASN A 65 10.56 -13.72 -1.73
CA ASN A 65 10.13 -13.58 -3.11
C ASN A 65 11.06 -12.61 -3.83
N ARG A 66 12.31 -13.02 -4.10
CA ARG A 66 13.25 -12.26 -4.95
C ARG A 66 12.74 -12.15 -6.39
N ALA A 67 13.30 -11.25 -7.19
CA ALA A 67 12.77 -10.89 -8.52
C ALA A 67 12.46 -12.10 -9.43
N ALA A 68 13.39 -13.04 -9.57
CA ALA A 68 13.20 -14.25 -10.39
C ALA A 68 12.03 -15.10 -9.89
N ARG A 69 11.89 -15.25 -8.57
CA ARG A 69 10.78 -16.01 -7.96
C ARG A 69 9.45 -15.28 -8.10
N ARG A 70 9.40 -13.95 -7.93
CA ARG A 70 8.17 -13.16 -8.18
C ARG A 70 7.70 -13.33 -9.61
N ARG A 71 8.63 -13.27 -10.57
CA ARG A 71 8.32 -13.50 -11.99
C ARG A 71 7.70 -14.87 -12.19
N ALA A 72 8.37 -15.93 -11.73
CA ALA A 72 7.89 -17.30 -11.91
C ALA A 72 6.60 -17.64 -11.14
N LEU A 73 6.26 -16.90 -10.08
CA LEU A 73 5.05 -17.18 -9.29
C LEU A 73 3.86 -16.31 -9.67
N TYR A 74 4.07 -15.02 -9.89
CA TYR A 74 2.98 -14.05 -10.01
C TYR A 74 2.84 -13.50 -11.41
N PHE A 75 3.89 -13.44 -12.22
CA PHE A 75 3.81 -12.84 -13.56
C PHE A 75 3.71 -13.89 -14.67
N GLU A 76 4.47 -14.97 -14.54
CA GLU A 76 4.60 -16.05 -15.51
C GLU A 76 4.53 -17.40 -14.77
N PRO A 77 3.40 -17.72 -14.10
CA PRO A 77 3.26 -18.98 -13.37
C PRO A 77 3.38 -20.17 -14.31
N LEU A 78 4.36 -21.03 -14.04
CA LEU A 78 4.64 -22.23 -14.83
C LEU A 78 3.70 -23.41 -14.50
N PHE A 79 3.04 -23.39 -13.34
CA PHE A 79 2.21 -24.48 -12.85
C PHE A 79 0.76 -24.02 -12.67
N GLU A 80 -0.17 -24.88 -13.06
CA GLU A 80 -1.59 -24.73 -12.75
C GLU A 80 -1.78 -24.76 -11.22
N GLY A 81 -2.56 -23.81 -10.67
CA GLY A 81 -2.86 -23.72 -9.24
C GLY A 81 -2.30 -22.50 -8.51
N PHE A 82 -1.43 -21.68 -9.12
CA PHE A 82 -0.90 -20.44 -8.52
C PHE A 82 -1.80 -19.21 -8.67
N GLY A 83 -3.10 -19.41 -8.95
CA GLY A 83 -4.03 -18.31 -9.27
C GLY A 83 -3.78 -17.71 -10.66
N GLN A 84 -4.52 -16.65 -11.01
CA GLN A 84 -4.30 -15.98 -12.28
C GLN A 84 -2.99 -15.14 -12.24
N PRO A 85 -2.26 -15.03 -13.37
CA PRO A 85 -1.13 -14.14 -13.47
C PRO A 85 -1.50 -12.69 -13.12
N CYS A 86 -0.72 -12.09 -12.24
CA CYS A 86 -0.73 -10.66 -11.99
C CYS A 86 -0.06 -9.92 -13.14
N HIS A 87 -0.60 -8.74 -13.45
CA HIS A 87 0.00 -7.80 -14.37
C HIS A 87 0.96 -6.85 -13.65
N ALA A 88 0.66 -6.55 -12.38
CA ALA A 88 1.49 -5.77 -11.49
C ALA A 88 1.46 -6.33 -10.07
N LEU A 89 2.50 -6.05 -9.29
CA LEU A 89 2.50 -6.19 -7.85
C LEU A 89 2.55 -4.80 -7.22
N LEU A 90 1.71 -4.55 -6.22
CA LEU A 90 1.77 -3.35 -5.39
C LEU A 90 2.19 -3.77 -3.99
N VAL A 91 3.35 -3.29 -3.54
CA VAL A 91 3.89 -3.58 -2.21
C VAL A 91 3.76 -2.31 -1.37
N GLN A 92 2.90 -2.37 -0.37
CA GLN A 92 2.60 -1.27 0.53
C GLN A 92 3.22 -1.48 1.91
N LEU A 93 3.71 -0.38 2.48
CA LEU A 93 4.22 -0.33 3.86
C LEU A 93 3.81 1.01 4.51
N ASP A 94 3.37 0.96 5.76
CA ASP A 94 3.10 2.16 6.57
C ASP A 94 4.43 2.81 6.98
N ALA A 95 4.42 4.05 7.45
CA ALA A 95 5.61 4.77 7.90
C ALA A 95 5.57 5.15 9.39
N ASP A 96 4.53 4.76 10.10
CA ASP A 96 4.30 5.06 11.52
C ASP A 96 5.47 4.65 12.42
N LEU A 97 6.13 3.52 12.14
CA LEU A 97 7.28 3.05 12.90
C LEU A 97 8.53 3.93 12.76
N LEU A 98 8.66 4.73 11.69
CA LEU A 98 9.80 5.66 11.54
C LEU A 98 9.85 6.70 12.66
N HIS A 99 8.71 7.00 13.29
CA HIS A 99 8.61 7.92 14.42
C HIS A 99 8.88 7.26 15.76
N LEU A 100 8.51 5.99 15.87
CA LEU A 100 8.50 5.24 17.12
C LEU A 100 9.85 4.60 17.42
N VAL A 101 10.61 4.28 16.37
CA VAL A 101 11.89 3.58 16.50
C VAL A 101 13.02 4.48 15.99
N PRO A 102 13.77 5.12 16.89
CA PRO A 102 14.99 5.81 16.53
C PRO A 102 15.91 4.92 15.69
N ASP A 103 16.50 5.52 14.66
CA ASP A 103 17.43 4.87 13.73
C ASP A 103 16.86 3.67 12.95
N LEU A 104 15.53 3.51 12.85
CA LEU A 104 14.92 2.42 12.09
C LEU A 104 15.40 2.39 10.64
N ALA A 105 15.47 3.55 9.98
CA ALA A 105 16.01 3.67 8.63
C ALA A 105 17.44 3.12 8.56
N SER A 106 18.31 3.56 9.48
CA SER A 106 19.70 3.11 9.57
C SER A 106 19.82 1.60 9.80
N LYS A 107 18.98 1.03 10.67
CA LYS A 107 18.90 -0.43 10.91
C LYS A 107 18.51 -1.22 9.66
N GLU A 108 17.69 -0.63 8.79
CA GLU A 108 17.34 -1.18 7.49
C GLU A 108 18.37 -0.86 6.38
N GLY A 109 19.47 -0.18 6.73
CA GLY A 109 20.53 0.20 5.80
C GLY A 109 20.15 1.36 4.88
N VAL A 110 19.23 2.22 5.31
CA VAL A 110 18.78 3.43 4.62
C VAL A 110 19.23 4.66 5.43
N PRO A 111 19.71 5.74 4.79
CA PRO A 111 20.05 6.96 5.50
C PRO A 111 18.85 7.50 6.29
N THR A 112 19.04 7.79 7.58
CA THR A 112 18.04 8.48 8.38
C THR A 112 17.91 9.92 7.89
N PRO A 113 16.72 10.38 7.48
CA PRO A 113 16.55 11.78 7.07
C PRO A 113 16.72 12.71 8.28
N ALA A 114 17.26 13.90 8.04
CA ALA A 114 17.42 14.92 9.09
C ALA A 114 16.07 15.39 9.66
N GLU A 115 15.04 15.44 8.82
CA GLU A 115 13.67 15.78 9.20
C GLU A 115 12.68 14.80 8.56
N LEU A 116 11.70 14.33 9.34
CA LEU A 116 10.66 13.43 8.87
C LEU A 116 9.46 14.20 8.29
N THR A 117 9.68 14.95 7.22
CA THR A 117 8.61 15.52 6.39
C THR A 117 7.80 14.41 5.70
N PRO A 118 6.58 14.68 5.21
CA PRO A 118 5.80 13.68 4.47
C PRO A 118 6.56 13.05 3.31
N GLU A 119 7.25 13.89 2.54
CA GLU A 119 8.08 13.45 1.43
C GLU A 119 9.27 12.59 1.90
N ALA A 120 9.99 13.04 2.92
CA ALA A 120 11.14 12.31 3.46
C ALA A 120 10.74 10.91 3.98
N ARG A 121 9.59 10.80 4.65
CA ARG A 121 9.05 9.49 5.07
C ARG A 121 8.70 8.62 3.87
N GLY A 122 7.99 9.18 2.90
CA GLY A 122 7.59 8.45 1.69
C GLY A 122 8.79 7.95 0.86
N GLU A 123 9.87 8.75 0.78
CA GLU A 123 11.13 8.33 0.14
C GLU A 123 11.87 7.28 1.00
N THR A 124 11.92 7.45 2.33
CA THR A 124 12.56 6.50 3.24
C THR A 124 11.91 5.12 3.16
N ILE A 125 10.57 5.03 3.21
CA ILE A 125 9.85 3.77 3.05
C ILE A 125 10.09 3.14 1.69
N ARG A 126 10.10 3.93 0.61
CA ARG A 126 10.43 3.40 -0.73
C ARG A 126 11.85 2.88 -0.80
N ALA A 127 12.81 3.52 -0.15
CA ALA A 127 14.18 3.04 -0.07
C ALA A 127 14.30 1.74 0.75
N ILE A 128 13.56 1.62 1.85
CA ILE A 128 13.48 0.38 2.64
C ILE A 128 12.90 -0.75 1.79
N LEU A 129 11.75 -0.50 1.16
CA LEU A 129 11.11 -1.48 0.26
C LEU A 129 12.04 -1.88 -0.91
N ASN A 130 12.83 -0.95 -1.46
CA ASN A 130 13.81 -1.28 -2.50
C ASN A 130 14.81 -2.31 -2.01
N ARG A 131 15.39 -2.10 -0.82
CA ARG A 131 16.39 -3.00 -0.25
C ARG A 131 15.82 -4.37 0.04
N TRP A 132 14.55 -4.44 0.43
CA TRP A 132 13.88 -5.73 0.67
C TRP A 132 13.50 -6.44 -0.62
N LEU A 133 13.01 -5.72 -1.63
CA LEU A 133 12.55 -6.29 -2.90
C LEU A 133 13.70 -6.67 -3.84
N TRP A 134 14.80 -5.91 -3.79
CA TRP A 134 15.99 -6.08 -4.62
C TRP A 134 17.25 -5.90 -3.75
N PRO A 135 17.63 -6.90 -2.95
CA PRO A 135 18.84 -6.85 -2.13
C PRO A 135 20.12 -6.68 -2.97
N GLU A 136 20.08 -7.10 -4.23
CA GLU A 136 21.12 -6.91 -5.24
C GLU A 136 20.59 -5.96 -6.33
N GLU A 137 21.35 -4.91 -6.67
CA GLU A 137 20.92 -3.87 -7.63
C GLU A 137 20.59 -4.45 -9.02
N SER A 138 21.28 -5.52 -9.43
CA SER A 138 21.01 -6.23 -10.70
C SER A 138 19.58 -6.75 -10.80
N GLU A 139 18.91 -7.07 -9.69
CA GLU A 139 17.53 -7.58 -9.71
C GLU A 139 16.50 -6.51 -10.04
N ARG A 140 16.85 -5.23 -9.85
CA ARG A 140 15.93 -4.10 -10.01
C ARG A 140 15.68 -3.76 -11.47
N LEU A 141 16.72 -3.86 -12.31
CA LEU A 141 16.70 -3.38 -13.69
C LEU A 141 15.63 -4.06 -14.55
N ASP A 142 15.22 -5.28 -14.18
CA ASP A 142 14.27 -6.08 -14.94
C ASP A 142 12.85 -6.15 -14.35
N ASP A 143 12.54 -5.34 -13.32
CA ASP A 143 11.28 -5.41 -12.58
C ASP A 143 10.53 -4.07 -12.57
N HIS A 144 9.89 -3.76 -13.70
CA HIS A 144 9.01 -2.60 -13.84
C HIS A 144 7.57 -2.88 -13.37
N ARG A 145 7.22 -4.16 -13.11
CA ARG A 145 5.86 -4.59 -12.74
C ARG A 145 5.62 -4.54 -11.22
N THR A 146 6.66 -4.36 -10.42
CA THR A 146 6.56 -4.24 -8.96
C THR A 146 6.60 -2.78 -8.52
N VAL A 147 5.45 -2.26 -8.09
CA VAL A 147 5.25 -0.88 -7.61
C VAL A 147 5.33 -0.85 -6.09
N ARG A 148 5.96 0.20 -5.56
CA ARG A 148 6.09 0.45 -4.12
C ARG A 148 5.13 1.54 -3.71
N LEU A 149 4.44 1.35 -2.60
CA LEU A 149 3.54 2.32 -2.02
C LEU A 149 3.93 2.60 -0.57
N ALA A 150 4.39 3.83 -0.33
CA ALA A 150 4.60 4.32 1.02
C ALA A 150 3.31 4.99 1.51
N ALA A 151 2.73 4.46 2.58
CA ALA A 151 1.69 5.17 3.32
C ALA A 151 2.37 6.02 4.40
N VAL A 152 2.51 7.32 4.14
CA VAL A 152 3.39 8.27 4.88
C VAL A 152 3.17 8.33 6.40
N TRP A 153 1.99 7.94 6.86
CA TRP A 153 1.78 7.52 8.25
C TRP A 153 1.28 6.08 8.23
N SER A 154 0.07 5.90 7.70
CA SER A 154 -0.54 4.60 7.47
C SER A 154 -1.64 4.70 6.41
N THR A 155 -2.25 3.59 6.04
CA THR A 155 -3.39 3.60 5.09
C THR A 155 -4.58 4.44 5.59
N GLU A 156 -4.71 4.64 6.91
CA GLU A 156 -5.70 5.52 7.52
C GLU A 156 -5.59 6.99 7.09
N THR A 157 -4.42 7.46 6.66
CA THR A 157 -4.22 8.82 6.15
C THR A 157 -5.18 9.17 5.01
N TRP A 158 -5.48 8.21 4.13
CA TRP A 158 -6.37 8.46 2.99
C TRP A 158 -7.85 8.47 3.39
N LEU A 159 -8.22 7.81 4.48
CA LEU A 159 -9.55 7.97 5.09
C LEU A 159 -9.70 9.36 5.70
N VAL A 160 -8.66 9.88 6.36
CA VAL A 160 -8.65 11.26 6.88
C VAL A 160 -8.75 12.28 5.75
N ALA A 161 -8.03 12.07 4.65
CA ALA A 161 -8.16 12.91 3.47
C ALA A 161 -9.61 12.97 2.97
N ALA A 162 -10.34 11.84 2.99
CA ALA A 162 -11.76 11.80 2.63
C ALA A 162 -12.69 12.47 3.65
N ILE A 163 -12.34 12.43 4.95
CA ILE A 163 -13.13 13.03 6.03
C ILE A 163 -13.02 14.55 6.02
N ASP A 164 -11.83 15.07 5.76
CA ASP A 164 -11.54 16.51 5.77
C ASP A 164 -10.98 16.95 4.41
N PRO A 165 -11.86 17.37 3.47
CA PRO A 165 -11.44 17.94 2.19
C PRO A 165 -10.63 19.23 2.31
N ALA A 166 -10.76 19.96 3.43
CA ALA A 166 -10.03 21.21 3.65
C ALA A 166 -8.59 20.99 4.13
N LEU A 167 -8.27 19.79 4.60
CA LEU A 167 -6.90 19.41 4.96
C LEU A 167 -6.03 19.33 3.70
N ALA A 168 -5.19 20.35 3.49
CA ALA A 168 -4.35 20.48 2.30
C ALA A 168 -3.26 19.39 2.22
N THR A 169 -2.70 18.98 3.36
CA THR A 169 -1.61 18.01 3.47
C THR A 169 -1.94 16.86 4.42
N PRO A 170 -2.86 15.94 4.05
CA PRO A 170 -3.24 14.82 4.93
C PRO A 170 -2.05 13.95 5.37
N GLU A 171 -1.05 13.76 4.49
CA GLU A 171 0.16 12.99 4.79
C GLU A 171 1.06 13.64 5.88
N ALA A 172 0.80 14.89 6.27
CA ALA A 172 1.54 15.57 7.34
C ALA A 172 0.97 15.37 8.74
N VAL A 173 -0.22 14.77 8.86
CA VAL A 173 -0.96 14.69 10.14
C VAL A 173 -1.13 13.23 10.54
N ASP A 174 -0.92 12.93 11.82
CA ASP A 174 -1.26 11.63 12.39
C ASP A 174 -2.77 11.37 12.20
N PRO A 175 -3.16 10.30 11.49
CA PRO A 175 -4.56 10.07 11.19
C PRO A 175 -5.37 9.60 12.41
N ASN A 176 -4.74 9.04 13.44
CA ASN A 176 -5.44 8.37 14.54
C ASN A 176 -6.34 9.32 15.34
N PRO A 177 -5.87 10.49 15.83
CA PRO A 177 -6.72 11.41 16.59
C PRO A 177 -7.92 11.92 15.77
N LEU A 178 -7.73 12.17 14.47
CA LEU A 178 -8.78 12.65 13.59
C LEU A 178 -9.85 11.57 13.32
N LEU A 179 -9.42 10.32 13.11
CA LEU A 179 -10.33 9.19 12.94
C LEU A 179 -11.12 8.88 14.21
N LEU A 180 -10.47 8.93 15.38
CA LEU A 180 -11.14 8.73 16.67
C LEU A 180 -12.15 9.84 16.95
N LYS A 181 -11.85 11.09 16.59
CA LYS A 181 -12.80 12.21 16.69
C LYS A 181 -14.00 12.02 15.76
N TYR A 182 -13.78 11.58 14.52
CA TYR A 182 -14.85 11.40 13.54
C TYR A 182 -15.72 10.16 13.82
N SER A 183 -15.10 9.08 14.30
CA SER A 183 -15.76 7.80 14.56
C SER A 183 -15.22 7.16 15.85
N PRO A 184 -15.69 7.63 17.04
CA PRO A 184 -15.21 7.14 18.34
C PRO A 184 -15.33 5.63 18.54
N GLY A 185 -16.27 4.98 17.85
CA GLY A 185 -16.43 3.52 17.86
C GLY A 185 -15.26 2.73 17.26
N LEU A 186 -14.25 3.41 16.69
CA LEU A 186 -12.99 2.80 16.23
C LEU A 186 -11.97 2.62 17.36
N ALA A 187 -12.17 3.23 18.53
CA ALA A 187 -11.25 3.13 19.65
C ALA A 187 -10.99 1.68 20.09
N HIS A 188 -9.75 1.40 20.47
CA HIS A 188 -9.38 0.13 21.09
C HIS A 188 -10.00 0.03 22.50
N PRO A 189 -10.55 -1.14 22.91
CA PRO A 189 -11.24 -1.26 24.19
C PRO A 189 -10.35 -0.94 25.40
N THR A 190 -9.05 -1.22 25.29
CA THR A 190 -8.07 -1.04 26.36
C THR A 190 -7.20 0.21 26.21
N ASP A 191 -7.28 0.90 25.07
CA ASP A 191 -6.49 2.09 24.77
C ASP A 191 -7.28 3.00 23.82
N SER A 192 -7.92 4.03 24.37
CA SER A 192 -8.78 4.93 23.60
C SER A 192 -8.03 5.76 22.56
N THR A 193 -6.69 5.77 22.59
CA THR A 193 -5.83 6.49 21.64
C THR A 193 -5.45 5.64 20.43
N LYS A 194 -5.67 4.32 20.49
CA LYS A 194 -5.39 3.39 19.40
C LYS A 194 -6.65 3.02 18.63
N LEU A 195 -6.49 2.77 17.33
CA LEU A 195 -7.55 2.26 16.47
C LEU A 195 -7.62 0.73 16.55
N LYS A 196 -8.83 0.18 16.74
CA LYS A 196 -9.10 -1.26 16.64
C LYS A 196 -9.31 -1.68 15.18
N LYS A 197 -8.24 -2.01 14.46
CA LYS A 197 -8.29 -2.47 13.05
C LYS A 197 -9.25 -3.66 12.88
N ASN A 198 -10.40 -3.43 12.24
CA ASN A 198 -11.42 -4.44 11.96
C ASN A 198 -12.04 -4.25 10.57
N VAL A 199 -11.90 -5.25 9.69
CA VAL A 199 -12.33 -5.19 8.29
C VAL A 199 -13.76 -4.66 8.12
N THR A 200 -14.72 -5.19 8.90
CA THR A 200 -16.13 -4.78 8.81
C THR A 200 -16.35 -3.32 9.18
N ARG A 201 -15.68 -2.84 10.25
CA ARG A 201 -15.74 -1.43 10.64
C ARG A 201 -15.10 -0.52 9.60
N TRP A 202 -13.96 -0.93 9.02
CA TRP A 202 -13.25 -0.13 8.01
C TRP A 202 -14.06 -0.05 6.72
N LYS A 203 -14.76 -1.13 6.32
CA LYS A 203 -15.68 -1.12 5.18
C LYS A 203 -16.83 -0.12 5.38
N LYS A 204 -17.41 -0.08 6.59
CA LYS A 204 -18.47 0.88 6.95
C LYS A 204 -17.96 2.33 6.93
N LEU A 205 -16.79 2.58 7.53
CA LEU A 205 -16.18 3.90 7.54
C LEU A 205 -15.90 4.39 6.11
N ARG A 206 -15.24 3.54 5.31
CA ARG A 206 -14.95 3.80 3.89
C ARG A 206 -16.20 4.21 3.09
N ALA A 207 -17.30 3.48 3.26
CA ALA A 207 -18.57 3.80 2.61
C ALA A 207 -19.14 5.13 3.10
N ARG A 208 -19.11 5.38 4.42
CA ARG A 208 -19.58 6.63 5.04
C ARG A 208 -18.82 7.86 4.54
N VAL A 209 -17.50 7.75 4.38
CA VAL A 209 -16.64 8.84 3.88
C VAL A 209 -16.60 8.90 2.35
N LYS A 210 -17.35 8.03 1.66
CA LYS A 210 -17.44 8.00 0.19
C LYS A 210 -16.06 7.95 -0.48
N LEU A 211 -15.18 7.10 0.03
CA LEU A 211 -13.75 7.08 -0.34
C LEU A 211 -13.54 7.01 -1.87
N THR A 212 -14.34 6.20 -2.58
CA THR A 212 -14.27 6.05 -4.03
C THR A 212 -14.63 7.35 -4.77
N GLU A 213 -15.73 8.01 -4.38
CA GLU A 213 -16.20 9.27 -5.00
C GLU A 213 -15.17 10.39 -4.83
N GLN A 214 -14.36 10.34 -3.76
CA GLN A 214 -13.34 11.34 -3.45
C GLN A 214 -11.94 10.97 -3.93
N SER A 215 -11.77 9.83 -4.61
CA SER A 215 -10.45 9.26 -4.96
C SER A 215 -9.53 10.25 -5.66
N GLU A 216 -9.98 10.95 -6.71
CA GLU A 216 -9.15 11.93 -7.43
C GLU A 216 -8.67 13.08 -6.52
N ALA A 217 -9.56 13.61 -5.69
CA ALA A 217 -9.23 14.68 -4.75
C ALA A 217 -8.28 14.23 -3.63
N ILE A 218 -8.39 12.97 -3.19
CA ILE A 218 -7.45 12.35 -2.24
C ILE A 218 -6.08 12.21 -2.90
N ILE A 219 -6.03 11.66 -4.11
CA ILE A 219 -4.80 11.47 -4.88
C ILE A 219 -4.07 12.80 -5.13
N GLY A 220 -4.80 13.87 -5.42
CA GLY A 220 -4.23 15.20 -5.59
C GLY A 220 -3.60 15.80 -4.33
N ARG A 221 -4.03 15.35 -3.14
CA ARG A 221 -3.53 15.83 -1.82
C ARG A 221 -2.59 14.85 -1.12
N CYS A 222 -2.46 13.64 -1.63
CA CYS A 222 -1.60 12.59 -1.09
C CYS A 222 -0.56 12.18 -2.15
N PRO A 223 0.55 12.94 -2.27
CA PRO A 223 1.55 12.73 -3.32
C PRO A 223 2.13 11.31 -3.34
N SER A 224 2.31 10.66 -2.18
CA SER A 224 2.89 9.31 -2.13
C SER A 224 1.96 8.27 -2.75
N LEU A 225 0.65 8.39 -2.49
CA LEU A 225 -0.38 7.59 -3.17
C LEU A 225 -0.40 7.89 -4.67
N GLY A 226 -0.40 9.17 -5.04
CA GLY A 226 -0.43 9.60 -6.44
C GLY A 226 0.75 9.06 -7.27
N LYS A 227 1.97 9.10 -6.72
CA LYS A 227 3.18 8.54 -7.34
C LYS A 227 3.02 7.03 -7.63
N ALA A 228 2.55 6.26 -6.65
CA ALA A 228 2.36 4.81 -6.82
C ALA A 228 1.27 4.48 -7.85
N LEU A 229 0.14 5.20 -7.83
CA LEU A 229 -0.94 4.99 -8.79
C LEU A 229 -0.55 5.41 -10.21
N SER A 230 0.31 6.42 -10.37
CA SER A 230 0.88 6.76 -11.67
C SER A 230 1.78 5.65 -12.19
N ALA A 231 2.66 5.10 -11.36
CA ALA A 231 3.48 3.95 -11.73
C ALA A 231 2.64 2.72 -12.12
N LEU A 232 1.55 2.43 -11.40
CA LEU A 232 0.61 1.36 -11.79
C LEU A 232 -0.08 1.65 -13.13
N SER A 233 -0.43 2.92 -13.40
CA SER A 233 -1.04 3.33 -14.66
C SER A 233 -0.06 3.15 -15.83
N GLU A 234 1.22 3.42 -15.61
CA GLU A 234 2.29 3.18 -16.60
C GLU A 234 2.41 1.69 -16.92
N VAL A 235 2.43 0.81 -15.90
CA VAL A 235 2.44 -0.65 -16.10
C VAL A 235 1.20 -1.12 -16.87
N ALA A 236 0.03 -0.57 -16.56
CA ALA A 236 -1.19 -0.91 -17.28
C ALA A 236 -1.16 -0.46 -18.76
N SER A 237 -0.48 0.65 -19.04
CA SER A 237 -0.37 1.22 -20.38
C SER A 237 0.56 0.42 -21.29
N THR A 238 1.58 -0.27 -20.74
CA THR A 238 2.46 -1.13 -21.55
C THR A 238 1.79 -2.42 -22.01
N LEU A 239 0.69 -2.81 -21.36
CA LEU A 239 -0.06 -4.04 -21.65
C LEU A 239 -1.25 -3.81 -22.58
N SER A 240 -1.68 -2.55 -22.73
CA SER A 240 -2.70 -2.21 -23.72
C SER A 240 -2.04 -2.33 -25.10
N PRO A 241 -2.44 -3.30 -25.95
CA PRO A 241 -1.97 -3.31 -27.33
C PRO A 241 -2.35 -1.95 -27.91
N HIS A 242 -1.39 -1.25 -28.51
CA HIS A 242 -1.67 -0.01 -29.23
C HIS A 242 -2.86 -0.27 -30.15
N SER A 243 -4.03 0.25 -29.77
CA SER A 243 -5.13 0.33 -30.71
C SER A 243 -4.67 1.36 -31.73
N PRO A 244 -4.51 0.98 -33.01
CA PRO A 244 -4.12 1.89 -34.07
C PRO A 244 -5.10 3.06 -34.21
#